data_AF-A0A1F7JE61-F1
#
_entry.id   AF-A0A1F7JE61-F1
#
_cell.length_a   1.000
_cell.length_b   1.000
_cell.length_c   1.000
_cell.angle_alpha   90.00
_cell.angle_beta   90.00
_cell.angle_gamma   90.00
#
_symmetry.space_group_name_H-M   'P 1'
#
loop_
_entity.id
_entity.type
_entity.pdbx_description
1 polymer ?
#
loop_
_entity_poly.entity_id
_entity_poly.type
_entity_poly.pdbx_seq_one_letter_code
_entity_poly.pdbx_strand_id
1 'polypeptide(L)' 'MNTTISISLPESLDKTVDKEVRHGSFESKSVFFQTLVKLWMENKLSHELQESKEELIKGKGTLLRSLKDLR' A
#
# COMPACT_ATOMS: atom_id res chain seq x y z
N MET A 1 2.75 1.70 -18.38
CA MET A 1 2.43 0.45 -19.09
C MET A 1 1.44 -0.32 -18.24
N ASN A 2 0.36 -0.84 -18.82
CA ASN A 2 -0.68 -1.56 -18.07
C ASN A 2 -0.45 -3.06 -18.21
N THR A 3 -0.64 -3.81 -17.13
CA THR A 3 -0.49 -5.28 -17.11
C THR A 3 -1.77 -5.91 -16.57
N THR A 4 -2.21 -7.01 -17.18
CA THR A 4 -3.40 -7.76 -16.73
C THR A 4 -2.97 -8.83 -15.74
N ILE A 5 -3.70 -8.94 -14.63
CA ILE A 5 -3.50 -9.97 -13.60
C ILE A 5 -4.77 -10.81 -13.56
N SER A 6 -4.62 -12.14 -13.62
CA SER A 6 -5.71 -13.09 -13.38
C SER A 6 -5.53 -13.72 -12.01
N ILE A 7 -6.57 -13.70 -11.19
CA ILE A 7 -6.55 -14.25 -9.83
C ILE A 7 -7.70 -15.24 -9.68
N SER A 8 -7.41 -16.38 -9.04
CA SER A 8 -8.44 -17.33 -8.64
C SER A 8 -8.80 -17.08 -7.17
N LEU A 9 -10.09 -16.93 -6.90
CA LEU A 9 -10.61 -16.67 -5.56
C LEU A 9 -11.64 -17.76 -5.20
N PRO A 10 -11.73 -18.15 -3.91
CA PRO A 10 -12.84 -18.96 -3.44
C PRO A 10 -14.18 -18.23 -3.69
N GLU A 11 -15.23 -18.99 -4.00
CA GLU A 11 -16.56 -18.42 -4.32
C GLU A 11 -17.11 -17.53 -3.19
N SER A 12 -16.85 -17.89 -1.93
CA SER A 12 -17.24 -17.10 -0.76
C SER A 12 -16.58 -15.71 -0.76
N LEU A 13 -15.33 -15.64 -1.19
CA LEU A 13 -14.57 -14.40 -1.26
C LEU A 13 -15.04 -13.55 -2.45
N ASP A 14 -15.31 -14.17 -3.60
CA ASP A 14 -15.82 -13.45 -4.78
C ASP A 14 -17.19 -12.79 -4.49
N LYS A 15 -18.08 -13.51 -3.80
CA LYS A 15 -19.37 -12.95 -3.33
C LYS A 15 -19.18 -11.77 -2.38
N THR A 16 -18.17 -11.85 -1.52
CA THR A 16 -17.83 -10.77 -0.59
C THR A 16 -17.32 -9.56 -1.36
N VAL A 17 -16.41 -9.75 -2.31
CA VAL A 17 -15.90 -8.69 -3.19
C VAL A 17 -17.05 -8.04 -3.97
N ASP A 18 -17.96 -8.80 -4.56
CA ASP A 18 -19.12 -8.25 -5.27
C ASP A 18 -20.01 -7.39 -4.37
N LYS A 19 -20.24 -7.83 -3.14
CA LYS A 19 -21.01 -7.06 -2.15
C LYS A 19 -20.32 -5.75 -1.80
N GLU A 20 -19.02 -5.78 -1.51
CA GLU A 20 -18.25 -4.60 -1.12
C GLU A 20 -18.05 -3.62 -2.28
N VAL A 21 -17.89 -4.11 -3.52
CA VAL A 21 -17.85 -3.29 -4.74
C VAL A 21 -19.16 -2.50 -4.89
N ARG A 22 -20.31 -3.15 -4.70
CA ARG A 22 -21.63 -2.51 -4.76
C ARG A 22 -21.85 -1.54 -3.60
N HIS A 23 -21.44 -1.92 -2.40
CA HIS A 23 -21.64 -1.10 -1.20
C HIS A 23 -20.77 0.17 -1.21
N GLY A 24 -19.50 0.02 -1.59
CA GLY A 24 -18.54 1.12 -1.69
C GLY A 24 -18.67 1.96 -2.97
N SER A 25 -19.68 1.68 -3.82
CA SER A 25 -19.88 2.36 -5.11
C SER A 25 -18.65 2.33 -6.03
N PHE A 26 -17.91 1.23 -6.03
CA PHE A 26 -16.77 1.05 -6.92
C PHE A 26 -17.23 0.73 -8.33
N GLU A 27 -16.61 1.35 -9.33
CA GLU A 27 -16.95 1.16 -10.75
C GLU A 27 -16.72 -0.27 -11.26
N SER A 28 -15.76 -0.99 -10.67
CA SER A 28 -15.47 -2.39 -11.02
C SER A 28 -14.66 -3.10 -9.94
N LYS A 29 -14.63 -4.44 -10.00
CA LYS A 29 -13.73 -5.27 -9.19
C LYS A 29 -12.27 -4.83 -9.36
N SER A 30 -11.84 -4.49 -10.58
CA SER A 30 -10.47 -4.02 -10.86
C SER A 30 -10.13 -2.74 -10.10
N VAL A 31 -11.04 -1.76 -10.07
CA VAL A 31 -10.84 -0.49 -9.34
C VAL A 31 -10.81 -0.73 -7.83
N PHE A 32 -11.67 -1.62 -7.33
CA PHE A 32 -11.66 -2.05 -5.94
C PHE A 32 -10.31 -2.67 -5.54
N PHE A 33 -9.81 -3.65 -6.29
CA PHE A 33 -8.51 -4.26 -6.01
C PHE A 33 -7.35 -3.28 -6.15
N GLN A 34 -7.37 -2.38 -7.14
CA GLN A 34 -6.34 -1.33 -7.27
C GLN A 34 -6.33 -0.41 -6.05
N THR A 35 -7.50 -0.07 -5.52
CA THR A 35 -7.64 0.78 -4.33
C THR A 35 -7.11 0.06 -3.09
N LEU A 36 -7.43 -1.23 -2.91
CA LEU A 36 -6.90 -2.05 -1.82
C LEU A 36 -5.38 -2.15 -1.86
N VAL A 37 -4.79 -2.38 -3.03
CA VAL A 37 -3.33 -2.44 -3.18
C VAL A 37 -2.68 -1.11 -2.82
N LYS A 38 -3.25 0.03 -3.26
CA LYS A 38 -2.78 1.37 -2.89
C LYS A 38 -2.82 1.58 -1.38
N LEU A 39 -3.96 1.26 -0.74
CA LEU A 39 -4.12 1.41 0.70
C LEU A 39 -3.12 0.53 1.48
N TRP A 40 -2.88 -0.69 1.02
CA TRP A 40 -1.87 -1.58 1.61
C TRP A 40 -0.46 -0.98 1.48
N MET A 41 -0.12 -0.44 0.30
CA MET A 41 1.17 0.23 0.09
C MET A 41 1.33 1.47 0.96
N GLU A 42 0.29 2.29 1.12
CA GLU A 42 0.31 3.48 1.96
C GLU A 42 0.51 3.14 3.44
N ASN A 43 -0.16 2.10 3.94
CA ASN A 43 0.03 1.63 5.30
C ASN A 43 1.43 1.06 5.50
N LYS A 44 1.93 0.27 4.54
CA LYS A 44 3.28 -0.26 4.58
C LYS A 44 4.32 0.87 4.58
N LEU A 45 4.18 1.85 3.70
CA LEU A 45 5.04 3.03 3.64
C LEU A 45 5.00 3.83 4.95
N SER A 46 3.81 3.99 5.54
CA SER A 46 3.64 4.69 6.82
C SER A 46 4.35 3.95 7.95
N HIS A 47 4.28 2.61 7.96
CA HIS A 47 4.98 1.78 8.92
C HIS A 47 6.50 1.89 8.76
N GLU A 48 7.01 1.76 7.53
CA GLU A 48 8.44 1.88 7.22
C GLU A 48 8.98 3.28 7.57
N LEU A 49 8.21 4.33 7.32
CA LEU A 49 8.56 5.69 7.72
C LEU A 49 8.60 5.84 9.25
N GLN A 50 7.66 5.23 9.96
CA GLN A 50 7.64 5.27 11.41
C GLN A 50 8.83 4.53 12.01
N GLU A 51 9.17 3.35 11.47
CA GLU A 51 10.36 2.60 11.84
C GLU A 51 11.63 3.41 11.57
N SER A 52 11.75 4.04 10.40
CA SER A 52 12.88 4.90 10.06
C SER A 52 13.01 6.10 11.02
N LYS A 53 11.89 6.75 11.38
CA LYS A 53 11.88 7.81 12.41
C LYS A 53 12.37 7.30 13.75
N GLU A 54 11.92 6.12 14.18
CA GLU A 54 12.38 5.52 15.43
C GLU A 54 13.87 5.17 15.40
N GLU A 55 14.40 4.70 14.28
CA GLU A 55 15.83 4.44 14.11
C GLU A 55 16.66 5.72 14.20
N LEU A 56 16.18 6.82 13.59
CA LEU A 56 16.79 8.14 13.73
C LEU A 56 16.77 8.65 15.18
N ILE A 57 15.64 8.49 15.89
CA ILE A 57 15.50 8.86 17.31
C ILE A 57 16.42 8.00 18.20
N LYS A 58 16.55 6.70 17.89
CA LYS A 58 17.46 5.75 18.58
C LYS A 58 18.94 5.99 18.22
N GLY A 59 19.26 7.01 17.44
CA GLY A 59 20.63 7.40 17.08
C GLY A 59 21.29 6.51 16.03
N LYS A 60 20.52 5.67 15.33
CA LYS A 60 21.01 4.73 14.31
C LYS A 60 20.96 5.28 12.87
N GLY A 61 21.02 6.60 12.70
CA GLY A 61 21.12 7.21 11.38
C GLY A 61 21.86 8.55 11.39
N THR A 62 22.45 8.89 10.25
CA THR A 62 23.17 10.15 10.05
C THR A 62 22.20 11.26 9.66
N LEU A 63 22.10 12.29 10.50
CA LEU A 63 21.33 13.50 10.19
C LEU A 63 22.15 14.37 9.25
N LEU A 64 21.96 14.17 7.96
CA LEU A 64 22.65 14.92 6.92
C LEU A 64 22.15 16.36 6.94
N ARG A 65 23.05 17.31 7.21
CA ARG A 65 22.71 18.74 7.28
C ARG A 65 22.56 19.35 5.89
N SER A 66 23.12 18.69 4.87
CA SER A 66 22.96 19.05 3.47
C SER A 66 23.20 17.86 2.54
N LEU A 67 22.74 17.98 1.28
CA LEU A 67 23.01 16.99 0.23
C LEU A 67 24.51 16.76 -0.05
N LYS A 68 25.41 17.66 0.38
CA LYS A 68 26.86 17.47 0.26
C LYS A 68 27.40 16.41 1.22
N ASP A 69 26.66 16.13 2.29
CA ASP A 69 27.02 15.13 3.30
C ASP A 69 26.55 13.72 2.90
N LEU A 70 25.69 13.61 1.88
CA LEU A 70 25.27 12.34 1.29
C LEU A 70 26.36 11.86 0.32
N ARG A 71 27.33 11.11 0.83
CA ARG A 71 28.44 10.54 0.05
C ARG A 71 28.48 9.03 0.18
#